data_AF-A0A0D3HZ89-F1
#
_entry.id   AF-A0A0D3HZ89-F1
#
_cell.length_a   1.000
_cell.length_b   1.000
_cell.length_c   1.000
_cell.angle_alpha   90.00
_cell.angle_beta   90.00
_cell.angle_gamma   90.00
#
_symmetry.space_group_name_H-M   'P 1'
#
loop_
_entity.id
_entity.type
_entity.pdbx_description
1 polymer ?
#
loop_
_entity_poly.entity_id
_entity_poly.type
_entity_poly.pdbx_seq_one_letter_code
_entity_poly.pdbx_strand_id
1 'polypeptide(L)'
;MSARSSRRYRAGSSELLSARRTGTEPSIKVEAVPEEAAGSSCDVVDVRAQHKYSQLYRSGSYRRPGAVARAQARCASCVELPLEEELSEAESSKLDALRASVLSALQLEALPPDWRKSFLMRYRLVTYLRADRGDVKKATARVVACIDFCGEMWTKAFAWEAQPEALKNLYDEHMAWGAHGFDRRGCSVFCYRLGNVDVGGLVRE
;
A
#
# COMPACT_ATOMS: atom_id res chain seq x y z
N MET A 1 -11.36 3.22 46.04
CA MET A 1 -11.96 4.11 45.02
C MET A 1 -10.96 5.22 44.73
N SER A 2 -10.24 5.11 43.61
CA SER A 2 -9.11 5.99 43.27
C SER A 2 -9.57 7.08 42.31
N ALA A 3 -9.42 8.34 42.72
CA ALA A 3 -9.87 9.52 42.01
C ALA A 3 -8.96 9.84 40.81
N ARG A 4 -9.55 9.92 39.62
CA ARG A 4 -8.91 10.39 38.37
C ARG A 4 -8.66 11.90 38.46
N SER A 5 -7.40 12.29 38.54
CA SER A 5 -6.96 13.69 38.39
C SER A 5 -6.75 14.03 36.91
N SER A 6 -7.68 14.82 36.37
CA SER A 6 -7.57 15.49 35.07
C SER A 6 -6.43 16.52 35.06
N ARG A 7 -5.40 16.33 34.21
CA ARG A 7 -4.47 17.41 33.84
C ARG A 7 -4.82 17.95 32.46
N ARG A 8 -5.36 19.17 32.49
CA ARG A 8 -5.58 20.07 31.36
C ARG A 8 -4.23 20.44 30.76
N TYR A 9 -4.07 20.29 29.44
CA TYR A 9 -2.99 20.95 28.71
C TYR A 9 -3.33 22.44 28.56
N ARG A 10 -2.43 23.30 29.05
CA ARG A 10 -2.50 24.75 28.96
C ARG A 10 -2.15 25.16 27.53
N ALA A 11 -3.03 25.96 26.91
CA ALA A 11 -2.72 26.73 25.73
C ALA A 11 -1.62 27.75 26.05
N GLY A 12 -0.49 27.63 25.36
CA GLY A 12 0.55 28.66 25.29
C GLY A 12 0.16 29.69 24.23
N SER A 13 0.33 30.95 24.60
CA SER A 13 -0.23 32.16 24.01
C SER A 13 0.23 32.47 22.59
N SER A 14 -0.76 32.92 21.83
CA SER A 14 -0.64 33.81 20.67
C SER A 14 0.14 35.07 21.03
N GLU A 15 1.30 35.26 20.43
CA GLU A 15 1.86 36.56 20.11
C GLU A 15 2.84 36.40 18.94
N LEU A 16 2.82 37.37 18.02
CA LEU A 16 3.58 37.50 16.77
C LEU A 16 2.85 37.02 15.49
N LEU A 17 1.70 37.65 15.25
CA LEU A 17 1.36 38.08 13.89
C LEU A 17 2.13 39.37 13.54
N SER A 18 2.45 39.48 12.25
CA SER A 18 2.88 40.67 11.51
C SER A 18 4.39 40.87 11.33
N ALA A 19 4.89 40.37 10.19
CA ALA A 19 5.94 41.06 9.46
C ALA A 19 5.66 40.90 7.96
N ARG A 20 5.46 42.06 7.33
CA ARG A 20 5.14 42.25 5.92
C ARG A 20 6.27 41.71 5.03
N ARG A 21 5.87 41.27 3.82
CA ARG A 21 6.77 41.10 2.66
C ARG A 21 7.54 42.39 2.39
N THR A 22 8.86 42.35 2.56
CA THR A 22 9.81 43.25 1.89
C THR A 22 11.20 42.59 1.86
N GLY A 23 11.75 42.40 0.65
CA GLY A 23 13.19 42.41 0.41
C GLY A 23 13.98 41.11 0.51
N THR A 24 14.46 40.66 -0.66
CA THR A 24 15.73 39.97 -0.96
C THR A 24 16.03 38.59 -0.35
N GLU A 25 16.12 37.60 -1.24
CA GLU A 25 16.61 36.23 -1.03
C GLU A 25 18.04 36.19 -0.44
N PRO A 26 18.34 35.23 0.44
CA PRO A 26 19.67 34.68 0.56
C PRO A 26 19.75 33.34 -0.18
N SER A 27 20.47 33.32 -1.29
CA SER A 27 20.87 32.12 -2.02
C SER A 27 21.72 31.22 -1.13
N ILE A 28 21.18 30.07 -0.71
CA ILE A 28 21.98 29.02 -0.07
C ILE A 28 22.77 28.30 -1.18
N LYS A 29 24.07 28.57 -1.25
CA LYS A 29 25.01 27.79 -2.07
C LYS A 29 25.13 26.39 -1.47
N VAL A 30 24.72 25.37 -2.21
CA VAL A 30 25.02 23.98 -1.90
C VAL A 30 26.32 23.64 -2.63
N GLU A 31 27.41 23.45 -1.89
CA GLU A 31 28.65 22.89 -2.44
C GLU A 31 28.41 21.43 -2.84
N ALA A 32 28.81 21.07 -4.06
CA ALA A 32 28.75 19.70 -4.55
C ALA A 32 29.84 18.86 -3.85
N VAL A 33 29.43 17.73 -3.27
CA VAL A 33 30.35 16.75 -2.69
C VAL A 33 30.99 15.95 -3.84
N PRO A 34 32.31 15.66 -3.81
CA PRO A 34 32.99 14.97 -4.89
C PRO A 34 32.54 13.50 -4.99
N GLU A 35 32.38 13.06 -6.22
CA GLU A 35 32.07 11.68 -6.60
C GLU A 35 33.39 10.89 -6.64
N GLU A 36 33.60 9.94 -5.71
CA GLU A 36 34.37 8.73 -6.04
C GLU A 36 34.21 7.57 -5.03
N ALA A 37 34.06 6.38 -5.64
CA ALA A 37 34.45 5.03 -5.19
C ALA A 37 33.79 4.41 -3.93
N ALA A 38 32.62 3.81 -4.14
CA ALA A 38 32.23 2.55 -3.49
C ALA A 38 31.89 1.57 -4.64
N GLY A 39 32.70 0.57 -4.93
CA GLY A 39 32.77 -0.62 -4.11
C GLY A 39 31.75 -1.62 -4.65
N SER A 40 32.21 -2.54 -5.49
CA SER A 40 31.44 -3.62 -6.10
C SER A 40 30.71 -4.49 -5.06
N SER A 41 29.62 -5.12 -5.51
CA SER A 41 28.94 -6.29 -4.93
C SER A 41 27.84 -6.04 -3.90
N CYS A 42 26.60 -5.91 -4.40
CA CYS A 42 25.53 -6.88 -4.14
C CYS A 42 24.44 -6.69 -5.20
N ASP A 43 23.91 -7.80 -5.71
CA ASP A 43 23.01 -7.87 -6.85
C ASP A 43 21.88 -6.84 -6.77
N VAL A 44 21.98 -5.83 -7.64
CA VAL A 44 20.88 -4.93 -7.95
C VAL A 44 19.84 -5.79 -8.66
N VAL A 45 18.94 -6.40 -7.89
CA VAL A 45 17.70 -6.98 -8.39
C VAL A 45 17.10 -5.93 -9.29
N ASP A 46 17.00 -6.24 -10.59
CA ASP A 46 16.64 -5.30 -11.64
C ASP A 46 15.38 -4.51 -11.24
N VAL A 47 15.59 -3.29 -10.76
CA VAL A 47 14.55 -2.39 -10.23
C VAL A 47 13.54 -2.07 -11.33
N ARG A 48 13.87 -2.34 -12.62
CA ARG A 48 12.94 -2.25 -13.74
C ARG A 48 11.84 -3.32 -13.72
N ALA A 49 12.13 -4.51 -13.19
CA ALA A 49 11.13 -5.57 -13.04
C ALA A 49 10.08 -5.17 -11.98
N GLN A 50 10.50 -4.60 -10.84
CA GLN A 50 9.59 -4.03 -9.83
C GLN A 50 8.88 -2.74 -10.32
N HIS A 51 9.52 -1.94 -11.18
CA HIS A 51 8.92 -0.74 -11.80
C HIS A 51 7.65 -1.06 -12.60
N LYS A 52 7.57 -2.21 -13.29
CA LYS A 52 6.35 -2.59 -14.03
C LYS A 52 5.16 -2.88 -13.12
N TYR A 53 5.40 -3.37 -11.91
CA TYR A 53 4.33 -3.70 -10.97
C TYR A 53 3.87 -2.50 -10.12
N SER A 54 4.73 -1.52 -9.89
CA SER A 54 4.50 -0.36 -9.01
C SER A 54 3.92 0.89 -9.68
N GLN A 55 3.87 0.95 -11.02
CA GLN A 55 3.12 2.01 -11.74
C GLN A 55 1.59 2.01 -11.46
N LEU A 56 1.10 1.07 -10.64
CA LEU A 56 -0.31 0.96 -10.22
C LEU A 56 -0.84 2.18 -9.46
N TYR A 57 0.03 2.95 -8.82
CA TYR A 57 -0.42 3.91 -7.80
C TYR A 57 -0.34 5.38 -8.22
N ARG A 58 -0.13 5.72 -9.49
CA ARG A 58 -0.46 7.09 -9.90
C ARG A 58 -1.96 7.29 -9.68
N SER A 59 -2.30 8.24 -8.80
CA SER A 59 -3.66 8.73 -8.58
C SER A 59 -4.35 8.90 -9.93
N GLY A 60 -5.46 8.19 -10.14
CA GLY A 60 -6.22 8.18 -11.39
C GLY A 60 -6.22 6.85 -12.18
N SER A 61 -5.54 5.80 -11.72
CA SER A 61 -5.46 4.53 -12.47
C SER A 61 -6.82 3.83 -12.66
N TYR A 62 -7.78 3.97 -11.73
CA TYR A 62 -9.12 3.35 -11.79
C TYR A 62 -10.21 4.18 -12.49
N ARG A 63 -9.88 5.36 -13.03
CA ARG A 63 -10.86 6.22 -13.73
C ARG A 63 -11.27 5.68 -15.09
N ARG A 64 -10.30 5.10 -15.79
CA ARG A 64 -10.42 4.76 -17.21
C ARG A 64 -11.22 3.47 -17.35
N PRO A 65 -12.14 3.39 -18.33
CA PRO A 65 -12.83 2.14 -18.63
C PRO A 65 -11.87 0.93 -18.69
N GLY A 66 -12.25 -0.14 -17.99
CA GLY A 66 -11.50 -1.38 -17.90
C GLY A 66 -10.21 -1.32 -17.07
N ALA A 67 -9.97 -0.24 -16.33
CA ALA A 67 -8.84 -0.16 -15.41
C ALA A 67 -8.93 -1.17 -14.27
N VAL A 68 -10.12 -1.33 -13.68
CA VAL A 68 -10.36 -2.30 -12.61
C VAL A 68 -10.13 -3.72 -13.13
N ALA A 69 -10.65 -4.03 -14.32
CA ALA A 69 -10.40 -5.32 -14.99
C ALA A 69 -8.91 -5.56 -15.26
N ARG A 70 -8.17 -4.55 -15.75
CA ARG A 70 -6.71 -4.65 -15.95
C ARG A 70 -5.95 -4.87 -14.64
N ALA A 71 -6.38 -4.23 -13.55
CA ALA A 71 -5.78 -4.42 -12.23
C ALA A 71 -6.02 -5.85 -11.72
N GLN A 72 -7.26 -6.35 -11.83
CA GLN A 72 -7.61 -7.71 -11.44
C GLN A 72 -6.85 -8.76 -12.28
N ALA A 73 -6.75 -8.56 -13.59
CA ALA A 73 -5.97 -9.42 -14.49
C ALA A 73 -4.48 -9.43 -14.12
N ARG A 74 -3.93 -8.29 -13.68
CA ARG A 74 -2.54 -8.21 -13.20
C ARG A 74 -2.33 -9.00 -11.90
N CYS A 75 -3.30 -8.97 -11.00
CA CYS A 75 -3.27 -9.82 -9.81
C CYS A 75 -3.33 -11.31 -10.19
N ALA A 76 -4.12 -11.68 -11.19
CA ALA A 76 -4.18 -13.06 -11.70
C ALA A 76 -2.87 -13.50 -12.37
N SER A 77 -2.17 -12.59 -13.04
CA SER A 77 -0.89 -12.84 -13.72
C SER A 77 0.34 -12.67 -12.82
N CYS A 78 0.16 -12.55 -11.50
CA CYS A 78 1.29 -12.45 -10.59
C CYS A 78 2.19 -13.70 -10.69
N VAL A 79 3.48 -13.45 -10.67
CA VAL A 79 4.53 -14.48 -10.64
C VAL A 79 5.10 -14.55 -9.23
N GLU A 80 5.70 -15.68 -8.90
CA GLU A 80 6.41 -15.82 -7.64
C GLU A 80 7.62 -14.88 -7.64
N LEU A 81 7.76 -14.12 -6.56
CA LEU A 81 8.91 -13.23 -6.37
C LEU A 81 9.91 -13.91 -5.44
N PRO A 82 11.22 -13.73 -5.66
CA PRO A 82 12.21 -14.20 -4.70
C PRO A 82 11.96 -13.54 -3.34
N LEU A 83 12.20 -14.29 -2.27
CA LEU A 83 12.23 -13.73 -0.93
C LEU A 83 13.59 -13.06 -0.72
N GLU A 84 13.61 -11.94 0.02
CA GLU A 84 14.85 -11.26 0.40
C GLU A 84 15.73 -12.12 1.32
N GLU A 85 15.09 -13.00 2.10
CA GLU A 85 15.74 -13.92 3.02
C GLU A 85 15.34 -15.35 2.70
N GLU A 86 16.30 -16.27 2.81
CA GLU A 86 16.00 -17.69 2.79
C GLU A 86 15.17 -18.07 4.03
N LEU A 87 14.18 -18.93 3.83
CA LEU A 87 13.38 -19.44 4.94
C LEU A 87 14.11 -20.59 5.60
N SER A 88 14.07 -20.66 6.93
CA SER A 88 14.43 -21.87 7.63
C SER A 88 13.56 -23.06 7.18
N GLU A 89 14.05 -24.29 7.32
CA GLU A 89 13.26 -25.49 6.99
C GLU A 89 11.91 -25.50 7.73
N ALA A 90 11.93 -25.12 9.01
CA ALA A 90 10.72 -25.03 9.84
C ALA A 90 9.71 -24.00 9.31
N GLU A 91 10.17 -22.84 8.84
CA GLU A 91 9.30 -21.84 8.20
C GLU A 91 8.78 -22.31 6.85
N SER A 92 9.63 -22.97 6.05
CA SER A 92 9.23 -23.53 4.76
C SER A 92 8.11 -24.56 4.91
N SER A 93 8.23 -25.50 5.85
CA SER A 93 7.16 -26.48 6.12
C SER A 93 5.87 -25.82 6.60
N LYS A 94 5.94 -24.78 7.43
CA LYS A 94 4.75 -24.03 7.88
C LYS A 94 4.10 -23.26 6.74
N LEU A 95 4.88 -22.76 5.80
CA LEU A 95 4.37 -22.04 4.63
C LEU A 95 3.56 -22.95 3.71
N ASP A 96 4.04 -24.17 3.47
CA ASP A 96 3.31 -25.15 2.68
C ASP A 96 2.04 -25.62 3.40
N ALA A 97 2.10 -25.82 4.71
CA ALA A 97 0.93 -26.10 5.53
C ALA A 97 -0.09 -24.94 5.50
N LEU A 98 0.37 -23.69 5.52
CA LEU A 98 -0.49 -22.51 5.37
C LEU A 98 -1.17 -22.47 4.00
N ARG A 99 -0.43 -22.67 2.90
CA ARG A 99 -1.00 -22.71 1.56
C ARG A 99 -2.08 -23.79 1.44
N ALA A 100 -1.79 -25.00 1.90
CA ALA A 100 -2.73 -26.12 1.88
C ALA A 100 -3.98 -25.82 2.74
N SER A 101 -3.79 -25.23 3.92
CA SER A 101 -4.88 -24.86 4.82
C SER A 101 -5.80 -23.79 4.22
N VAL A 102 -5.25 -22.78 3.55
CA VAL A 102 -6.04 -21.75 2.86
C VAL A 102 -6.79 -22.33 1.65
N LEU A 103 -6.13 -23.15 0.84
CA LEU A 103 -6.77 -23.83 -0.30
C LEU A 103 -7.96 -24.67 0.17
N SER A 104 -7.77 -25.47 1.22
CA SER A 104 -8.85 -26.25 1.84
C SER A 104 -9.99 -25.37 2.37
N ALA A 105 -9.69 -24.28 3.07
CA ALA A 105 -10.69 -23.36 3.60
C ALA A 105 -11.52 -22.67 2.48
N LEU A 106 -10.90 -22.42 1.32
CA LEU A 106 -11.55 -21.86 0.14
C LEU A 106 -12.20 -22.91 -0.77
N GLN A 107 -12.14 -24.19 -0.40
CA GLN A 107 -12.62 -25.32 -1.21
C GLN A 107 -11.96 -25.36 -2.61
N LEU A 108 -10.66 -25.09 -2.65
CA LEU A 108 -9.84 -25.12 -3.87
C LEU A 108 -8.83 -26.26 -3.76
N GLU A 109 -8.65 -27.02 -4.85
CA GLU A 109 -7.67 -28.11 -4.90
C GLU A 109 -6.26 -27.63 -5.29
N ALA A 110 -6.18 -26.50 -6.00
CA ALA A 110 -4.95 -25.91 -6.50
C ALA A 110 -5.05 -24.38 -6.54
N LEU A 111 -3.94 -23.72 -6.88
CA LEU A 111 -3.92 -22.27 -7.08
C LEU A 111 -4.96 -21.88 -8.14
N PRO A 112 -5.90 -20.97 -7.83
CA PRO A 112 -6.89 -20.53 -8.79
C PRO A 112 -6.24 -19.71 -9.91
N PRO A 113 -6.81 -19.69 -11.12
CA PRO A 113 -6.27 -18.91 -12.24
C PRO A 113 -6.62 -17.40 -12.17
N ASP A 114 -7.30 -16.96 -11.10
CA ASP A 114 -7.79 -15.58 -10.95
C ASP A 114 -6.96 -14.76 -9.94
N TRP A 115 -7.44 -13.55 -9.62
CA TRP A 115 -6.76 -12.61 -8.73
C TRP A 115 -6.48 -13.17 -7.32
N ARG A 116 -7.22 -14.18 -6.85
CA ARG A 116 -6.99 -14.83 -5.55
C ARG A 116 -5.63 -15.50 -5.49
N LYS A 117 -5.10 -15.94 -6.64
CA LYS A 117 -3.73 -16.46 -6.78
C LYS A 117 -2.70 -15.55 -6.11
N SER A 118 -2.85 -14.23 -6.23
CA SER A 118 -1.92 -13.26 -5.68
C SER A 118 -1.76 -13.34 -4.16
N PHE A 119 -2.76 -13.85 -3.43
CA PHE A 119 -2.71 -14.06 -1.98
C PHE A 119 -2.00 -15.35 -1.58
N LEU A 120 -1.86 -16.29 -2.51
CA LEU A 120 -1.29 -17.63 -2.27
C LEU A 120 0.16 -17.76 -2.74
N MET A 121 0.74 -16.68 -3.26
CA MET A 121 2.17 -16.58 -3.59
C MET A 121 3.01 -16.64 -2.31
N ARG A 122 4.17 -17.29 -2.39
CA ARG A 122 5.10 -17.53 -1.28
C ARG A 122 5.39 -16.23 -0.52
N TYR A 123 5.74 -15.16 -1.23
CA TYR A 123 6.07 -13.87 -0.60
C TYR A 123 4.93 -13.27 0.22
N ARG A 124 3.66 -13.43 -0.20
CA ARG A 124 2.51 -12.95 0.58
C ARG A 124 2.21 -13.88 1.75
N LEU A 125 2.23 -15.19 1.55
CA LEU A 125 1.94 -16.13 2.63
C LEU A 125 2.96 -16.02 3.78
N VAL A 126 4.23 -15.73 3.47
CA VAL A 126 5.27 -15.48 4.48
C VAL A 126 4.93 -14.26 5.34
N THR A 127 4.39 -13.17 4.77
CA THR A 127 4.04 -11.98 5.57
C THR A 127 2.91 -12.28 6.55
N TYR A 128 1.90 -13.05 6.14
CA TYR A 128 0.83 -13.50 7.03
C TYR A 128 1.35 -14.45 8.12
N LEU A 129 2.18 -15.42 7.74
CA LEU A 129 2.77 -16.37 8.68
C LEU A 129 3.61 -15.65 9.75
N ARG A 130 4.47 -14.71 9.33
CA ARG A 130 5.30 -13.90 10.24
C ARG A 130 4.45 -13.00 11.13
N ALA A 131 3.39 -12.37 10.58
CA ALA A 131 2.48 -11.53 11.35
C ALA A 131 1.76 -12.28 12.49
N ASP A 132 1.46 -13.56 12.28
CA ASP A 132 0.85 -14.45 13.28
C ASP A 132 1.87 -15.36 14.00
N ARG A 133 3.17 -15.00 13.97
CA ARG A 133 4.25 -15.70 14.70
C ARG A 133 4.36 -17.19 14.37
N GLY A 134 4.06 -17.57 13.13
CA GLY A 134 4.10 -18.95 12.68
C GLY A 134 2.88 -19.79 13.07
N ASP A 135 1.80 -19.18 13.58
CA ASP A 135 0.52 -19.85 13.86
C ASP A 135 -0.26 -20.01 12.55
N VAL A 136 -0.21 -21.22 11.98
CA VAL A 136 -0.84 -21.53 10.69
C VAL A 136 -2.35 -21.30 10.72
N LYS A 137 -3.03 -21.65 11.82
CA LYS A 137 -4.50 -21.52 11.90
C LYS A 137 -4.94 -20.06 11.87
N LYS A 138 -4.24 -19.19 12.62
CA LYS A 138 -4.51 -17.74 12.60
C LYS A 138 -4.17 -17.12 11.26
N ALA A 139 -3.01 -17.48 10.70
CA ALA A 139 -2.61 -17.00 9.39
C ALA A 139 -3.62 -17.42 8.30
N THR A 140 -4.13 -18.65 8.33
CA THR A 140 -5.19 -19.10 7.41
C THR A 140 -6.43 -18.23 7.51
N ALA A 141 -6.96 -18.03 8.73
CA ALA A 141 -8.15 -17.22 8.94
C ALA A 141 -7.96 -15.77 8.44
N ARG A 142 -6.77 -15.20 8.66
CA ARG A 142 -6.40 -13.87 8.19
C ARG A 142 -6.33 -13.80 6.66
N VAL A 143 -5.70 -14.77 6.00
CA VAL A 143 -5.61 -14.81 4.53
C VAL A 143 -6.99 -14.92 3.91
N VAL A 144 -7.85 -15.80 4.42
CA VAL A 144 -9.24 -15.97 3.95
C VAL A 144 -10.01 -14.66 4.11
N ALA A 145 -9.97 -14.03 5.28
CA ALA A 145 -10.64 -12.75 5.51
C ALA A 145 -10.13 -11.63 4.57
N CYS A 146 -8.83 -11.59 4.28
CA CYS A 146 -8.27 -10.63 3.32
C CYS A 146 -8.74 -10.91 1.88
N ILE A 147 -8.86 -12.18 1.48
CA ILE A 147 -9.41 -12.56 0.18
C ILE A 147 -10.87 -12.11 0.09
N ASP A 148 -11.70 -12.42 1.09
CA ASP A 148 -13.12 -12.04 1.11
C ASP A 148 -13.29 -10.52 1.02
N PHE A 149 -12.55 -9.78 1.86
CA PHE A 149 -12.53 -8.32 1.83
C PHE A 149 -12.11 -7.78 0.45
N CYS A 150 -11.07 -8.34 -0.17
CA CYS A 150 -10.67 -7.91 -1.51
C CYS A 150 -11.71 -8.25 -2.58
N GLY A 151 -12.47 -9.33 -2.42
CA GLY A 151 -13.62 -9.64 -3.26
C GLY A 151 -14.67 -8.52 -3.22
N GLU A 152 -15.04 -8.07 -2.01
CA GLU A 152 -15.94 -6.93 -1.84
C GLU A 152 -15.37 -5.64 -2.43
N MET A 153 -14.08 -5.39 -2.23
CA MET A 153 -13.41 -4.20 -2.77
C MET A 153 -13.36 -4.21 -4.30
N TRP A 154 -13.22 -5.37 -4.94
CA TRP A 154 -13.34 -5.46 -6.40
C TRP A 154 -14.74 -5.08 -6.88
N THR A 155 -15.78 -5.60 -6.24
CA THR A 155 -17.17 -5.24 -6.55
C THR A 155 -17.41 -3.73 -6.43
N LYS A 156 -16.93 -3.12 -5.34
CA LYS A 156 -17.01 -1.67 -5.13
C LYS A 156 -16.19 -0.89 -6.16
N ALA A 157 -15.01 -1.38 -6.54
CA ALA A 157 -14.17 -0.75 -7.55
C ALA A 157 -14.81 -0.77 -8.93
N PHE A 158 -15.44 -1.89 -9.34
CA PHE A 158 -16.20 -1.96 -10.59
C PHE A 158 -17.40 -1.00 -10.58
N ALA A 159 -18.13 -0.94 -9.46
CA ALA A 159 -19.21 0.03 -9.30
C ALA A 159 -18.71 1.48 -9.39
N TRP A 160 -17.54 1.78 -8.82
CA TRP A 160 -16.89 3.09 -8.90
C TRP A 160 -16.45 3.46 -10.32
N GLU A 161 -15.85 2.52 -11.07
CA GLU A 161 -15.43 2.75 -12.47
C GLU A 161 -16.62 3.16 -13.36
N ALA A 162 -17.79 2.60 -13.09
CA ALA A 162 -19.05 2.87 -13.78
C ALA A 162 -19.72 4.20 -13.38
N GLN A 163 -19.24 4.90 -12.34
CA GLN A 163 -19.81 6.18 -11.91
C GLN A 163 -19.59 7.30 -12.94
N PRO A 164 -20.47 8.32 -12.96
CA PRO A 164 -20.29 9.49 -13.80
C PRO A 164 -18.93 10.17 -13.59
N GLU A 165 -18.35 10.71 -14.67
CA GLU A 165 -17.04 11.39 -14.59
C GLU A 165 -17.08 12.61 -13.66
N ALA A 166 -18.22 13.31 -13.59
CA ALA A 166 -18.41 14.45 -12.69
C ALA A 166 -18.21 14.07 -11.22
N LEU A 167 -18.78 12.94 -10.77
CA LEU A 167 -18.61 12.45 -9.40
C LEU A 167 -17.15 12.04 -9.13
N LYS A 168 -16.50 11.36 -10.08
CA LYS A 168 -15.08 10.99 -9.97
C LYS A 168 -14.17 12.22 -9.90
N ASN A 169 -14.49 13.29 -10.62
CA ASN A 169 -13.77 14.56 -10.55
C ASN A 169 -13.91 15.22 -9.18
N LEU A 170 -15.12 15.29 -8.65
CA LEU A 170 -15.38 15.83 -7.31
C LEU A 170 -14.55 15.09 -6.24
N TYR A 171 -14.51 13.75 -6.31
CA TYR A 171 -13.69 12.95 -5.40
C TYR A 171 -12.20 13.28 -5.50
N ASP A 172 -11.64 13.48 -6.69
CA ASP A 172 -10.22 13.82 -6.82
C ASP A 172 -9.88 15.25 -6.40
N GLU A 173 -10.82 16.20 -6.57
CA GLU A 173 -10.66 17.59 -6.12
C GLU A 173 -10.64 17.68 -4.59
N HIS A 174 -11.46 16.86 -3.92
CA HIS A 174 -11.64 16.91 -2.48
C HIS A 174 -10.94 15.79 -1.71
N MET A 175 -10.39 14.76 -2.37
CA MET A 175 -9.53 13.76 -1.74
C MET A 175 -8.13 13.83 -2.34
N ALA A 176 -7.21 14.46 -1.63
CA ALA A 176 -5.81 14.57 -2.04
C ALA A 176 -5.02 13.32 -1.61
N TRP A 177 -4.98 12.30 -2.47
CA TRP A 177 -4.32 11.01 -2.23
C TRP A 177 -3.68 10.43 -3.50
N GLY A 178 -2.66 9.60 -3.36
CA GLY A 178 -1.99 8.95 -4.49
C GLY A 178 -0.60 8.42 -4.14
N ALA A 179 0.05 7.71 -5.06
CA ALA A 179 1.47 7.43 -4.93
C ALA A 179 2.38 8.51 -5.50
N HIS A 180 3.50 8.67 -4.81
CA HIS A 180 4.50 9.69 -5.02
C HIS A 180 5.89 9.07 -5.14
N GLY A 181 6.03 8.11 -6.06
CA GLY A 181 7.30 7.45 -6.36
C GLY A 181 7.73 6.44 -5.30
N PHE A 182 9.03 6.41 -5.02
CA PHE A 182 9.65 5.43 -4.13
C PHE A 182 10.50 6.14 -3.08
N ASP A 183 10.61 5.53 -1.90
CA ASP A 183 11.58 5.95 -0.89
C ASP A 183 13.00 5.49 -1.24
N ARG A 184 13.98 5.81 -0.39
CA ARG A 184 15.39 5.42 -0.58
C ARG A 184 15.62 3.91 -0.60
N ARG A 185 14.65 3.10 -0.18
CA ARG A 185 14.70 1.64 -0.16
C ARG A 185 13.98 1.04 -1.37
N GLY A 186 13.47 1.86 -2.29
CA GLY A 186 12.67 1.40 -3.43
C GLY A 186 11.23 1.01 -3.05
N CYS A 187 10.77 1.31 -1.83
CA CYS A 187 9.39 1.04 -1.42
C CYS A 187 8.45 2.11 -2.00
N SER A 188 7.30 1.69 -2.54
CA SER A 188 6.31 2.64 -3.07
C SER A 188 5.77 3.55 -1.98
N VAL A 189 5.75 4.86 -2.24
CA VAL A 189 5.24 5.87 -1.31
C VAL A 189 3.82 6.22 -1.67
N PHE A 190 2.88 6.04 -0.74
CA PHE A 190 1.50 6.50 -0.86
C PHE A 190 1.25 7.66 0.11
N CYS A 191 0.78 8.80 -0.40
CA CYS A 191 0.48 9.97 0.42
C CYS A 191 -1.04 10.20 0.48
N TYR A 192 -1.48 10.68 1.63
CA TYR A 192 -2.86 11.10 1.85
C TYR A 192 -2.84 12.41 2.65
N ARG A 193 -3.52 13.45 2.15
CA ARG A 193 -3.61 14.77 2.79
C ARG A 193 -5.02 14.99 3.33
N LEU A 194 -5.18 14.77 4.65
CA LEU A 194 -6.47 14.89 5.34
C LEU A 194 -6.99 16.33 5.48
N GLY A 195 -6.11 17.33 5.52
CA GLY A 195 -6.47 18.70 5.92
C GLY A 195 -7.50 19.40 5.02
N ASN A 196 -7.66 18.96 3.77
CA ASN A 196 -8.55 19.58 2.79
C ASN A 196 -9.71 18.65 2.37
N VAL A 197 -9.93 17.54 3.10
CA VAL A 197 -10.93 16.54 2.70
C VAL A 197 -12.31 16.93 3.19
N ASP A 198 -13.22 17.21 2.27
CA ASP A 198 -14.65 17.41 2.57
C ASP A 198 -15.44 16.11 2.40
N VAL A 199 -15.27 15.18 3.35
CA VAL A 199 -16.03 13.92 3.35
C VAL A 199 -17.53 14.17 3.43
N GLY A 200 -17.96 15.21 4.16
CA GLY A 200 -19.38 15.54 4.32
C GLY A 200 -20.02 16.01 3.02
N GLY A 201 -19.31 16.80 2.22
CA GLY A 201 -19.70 17.20 0.87
C GLY A 201 -19.77 16.00 -0.08
N LEU A 202 -18.74 15.16 -0.09
CA LEU A 202 -18.66 13.99 -0.97
C LEU A 202 -19.73 12.91 -0.72
N VAL A 203 -20.32 12.86 0.47
CA VAL A 203 -21.40 11.92 0.81
C VAL A 203 -22.79 12.42 0.38
N ARG A 204 -22.95 13.72 0.14
CA ARG A 204 -24.24 14.33 -0.24
C ARG A 204 -24.51 14.31 -1.75
N GLU A 205 -23.47 14.19 -2.55
CA GLU A 205 -23.50 14.11 -4.02
C GLU A 205 -23.66 12.66 -4.49
#